data_AF-V5F3G9-F1
#
_entry.id   AF-V5F3G9-F1
#
_cell.length_a   1.000
_cell.length_b   1.000
_cell.length_c   1.000
_cell.angle_alpha   90.00
_cell.angle_beta   90.00
_cell.angle_gamma   90.00
#
_symmetry.space_group_name_H-M   'P 1'
#
loop_
_entity.id
_entity.type
_entity.pdbx_description
1 polymer ?
#
loop_
_entity_poly.entity_id
_entity_poly.type
_entity_poly.pdbx_seq_one_letter_code
_entity_poly.pdbx_strand_id
1 'polypeptide(L)'
;MNISVEQIVNVLSQARDAGEIAGNAEIRRIANLMDTGQINYADCGGAWINIDIDGRSNLAKKLTALNLDFVSIQNARSPINKGYSVSFRFRFALINPVSGQEQWIYQSAYEAALPIIKSGLNVDGYVRPYIT
;
A
#
# COMPACT_ATOMS: atom_id res chain seq x y z
N MET A 1 3.22 -23.72 -2.47
CA MET A 1 2.08 -23.35 -1.60
C MET A 1 0.88 -23.02 -2.49
N ASN A 2 -0.32 -23.54 -2.19
CA ASN A 2 -1.52 -23.28 -2.99
C ASN A 2 -2.49 -22.40 -2.21
N ILE A 3 -2.34 -21.07 -2.34
CA ILE A 3 -3.21 -20.08 -1.70
C ILE A 3 -4.51 -19.97 -2.52
N SER A 4 -5.68 -20.04 -1.87
CA SER A 4 -6.96 -19.91 -2.55
C SER A 4 -7.24 -18.47 -2.99
N VAL A 5 -8.15 -18.27 -3.96
CA VAL A 5 -8.55 -16.92 -4.37
C VAL A 5 -9.20 -16.17 -3.21
N GLU A 6 -10.05 -16.84 -2.44
CA GLU A 6 -10.70 -16.28 -1.24
C GLU A 6 -9.67 -15.82 -0.20
N GLN A 7 -8.62 -16.61 0.04
CA GLN A 7 -7.54 -16.22 0.93
C GLN A 7 -6.80 -14.97 0.43
N ILE A 8 -6.52 -14.88 -0.87
CA ILE A 8 -5.87 -13.70 -1.45
C ILE A 8 -6.75 -12.45 -1.25
N VAL A 9 -8.05 -12.56 -1.56
CA VAL A 9 -8.99 -11.45 -1.39
C VAL A 9 -9.05 -11.02 0.07
N ASN A 10 -9.17 -11.96 1.00
CA ASN A 10 -9.20 -11.66 2.43
C ASN A 10 -7.92 -10.94 2.90
N VAL A 11 -6.75 -11.41 2.49
CA VAL A 11 -5.46 -10.78 2.83
C VAL A 11 -5.38 -9.36 2.27
N LEU A 12 -5.77 -9.15 1.00
CA LEU A 12 -5.74 -7.82 0.38
C LEU A 12 -6.75 -6.86 1.01
N SER A 13 -7.93 -7.34 1.41
CA SER A 13 -8.92 -6.54 2.14
C SER A 13 -8.40 -6.14 3.53
N GLN A 14 -7.85 -7.08 4.30
CA GLN A 14 -7.27 -6.79 5.61
C GLN A 14 -6.08 -5.82 5.51
N ALA A 15 -5.23 -5.99 4.50
CA ALA A 15 -4.11 -5.10 4.23
C ALA A 15 -4.59 -3.68 3.90
N ARG A 16 -5.66 -3.56 3.09
CA ARG A 16 -6.29 -2.27 2.80
C ARG A 16 -6.81 -1.62 4.08
N ASP A 17 -7.59 -2.35 4.89
CA ASP A 17 -8.20 -1.81 6.11
C ASP A 17 -7.14 -1.32 7.10
N ALA A 18 -6.07 -2.09 7.29
CA ALA A 18 -4.93 -1.68 8.11
C ALA A 18 -4.27 -0.40 7.58
N GLY A 19 -4.10 -0.31 6.26
CA GLY A 19 -3.56 0.89 5.63
C GLY A 19 -4.47 2.12 5.76
N GLU A 20 -5.79 1.95 5.64
CA GLU A 20 -6.74 3.06 5.86
C GLU A 20 -6.67 3.55 7.32
N ILE A 21 -6.60 2.64 8.30
CA ILE A 21 -6.47 3.00 9.71
C ILE A 21 -5.17 3.78 9.97
N ALA A 22 -4.04 3.27 9.47
CA ALA A 22 -2.73 3.89 9.69
C ALA A 22 -2.61 5.24 8.98
N GLY A 23 -3.05 5.34 7.72
CA GLY A 23 -3.07 6.61 6.99
C GLY A 23 -3.95 7.67 7.66
N ASN A 24 -5.11 7.27 8.19
CA ASN A 24 -5.98 8.18 8.93
C ASN A 24 -5.39 8.64 10.27
N ALA A 25 -4.63 7.78 10.96
CA ALA A 25 -3.87 8.21 12.14
C ALA A 25 -2.78 9.22 11.76
N GLU A 26 -2.13 9.01 10.62
CA GLU A 26 -1.08 9.90 10.12
C GLU A 26 -1.60 11.27 9.71
N ILE A 27 -2.80 11.35 9.12
CA ILE A 27 -3.48 12.62 8.83
C ILE A 27 -3.65 13.46 10.10
N ARG A 28 -4.09 12.83 11.21
CA ARG A 28 -4.24 13.53 12.50
C ARG A 28 -2.90 14.01 13.03
N ARG A 29 -1.85 13.21 12.86
CA ARG A 29 -0.48 13.59 13.26
C ARG A 29 -0.01 14.81 12.46
N ILE A 30 -0.10 14.77 11.13
CA ILE A 30 0.30 15.87 10.24
C ILE A 30 -0.47 17.15 10.57
N ALA A 31 -1.79 17.08 10.72
CA ALA A 31 -2.60 18.24 11.08
C ALA A 31 -2.13 18.87 12.40
N ASN A 32 -1.88 18.06 13.44
CA ASN A 32 -1.37 18.56 14.71
C ASN A 32 0.04 19.19 14.58
N LEU A 33 0.92 18.63 13.75
CA LEU A 33 2.24 19.21 13.49
C LEU A 33 2.14 20.56 12.76
N MET A 34 1.18 20.71 11.85
CA MET A 34 0.94 21.97 11.14
C MET A 34 0.32 23.02 12.08
N ASP A 35 -0.67 22.63 12.88
CA ASP A 35 -1.33 23.50 13.86
C ASP A 35 -0.36 24.02 14.93
N THR A 36 0.61 23.19 15.33
CA THR A 36 1.66 23.56 16.30
C THR A 36 2.87 24.26 15.66
N GLY A 37 2.87 24.46 14.34
CA GLY A 37 3.97 25.08 13.60
C GLY A 37 5.27 24.26 13.57
N GLN A 38 5.20 22.96 13.88
CA GLN A 38 6.35 22.05 13.84
C GLN A 38 6.72 21.67 12.40
N ILE A 39 5.77 21.73 11.47
CA ILE A 39 6.01 21.60 10.03
C ILE A 39 5.19 22.66 9.29
N ASN A 40 5.74 23.17 8.19
CA ASN A 40 5.07 24.17 7.34
C ASN A 40 4.62 23.60 5.99
N TYR A 41 5.16 22.45 5.59
CA TYR A 41 4.81 21.74 4.36
C TYR A 41 5.17 20.26 4.54
N ALA A 42 4.32 19.37 4.06
CA ALA A 42 4.58 17.93 4.04
C ALA A 42 4.95 17.52 2.60
N ASP A 43 5.91 16.60 2.46
CA ASP A 43 6.37 16.14 1.16
C ASP A 43 5.19 15.62 0.33
N CYS A 44 4.89 16.27 -0.79
CA CYS A 44 3.89 15.78 -1.73
C CYS A 44 4.44 14.56 -2.48
N GLY A 45 3.68 13.47 -2.49
CA GLY A 45 4.08 12.21 -3.06
C GLY A 45 3.16 11.07 -2.68
N GLY A 46 3.69 9.86 -2.71
CA GLY A 46 2.95 8.68 -2.32
C GLY A 46 3.85 7.51 -2.03
N ALA A 47 3.26 6.33 -1.96
CA ALA A 47 3.98 5.09 -1.85
C ALA A 47 3.21 3.96 -2.56
N TRP A 48 3.87 2.83 -2.73
CA TRP A 48 3.26 1.55 -3.11
C TRP A 48 4.07 0.41 -2.51
N ILE A 49 3.55 -0.82 -2.56
CA ILE A 49 4.29 -2.02 -2.15
C ILE A 49 4.87 -2.70 -3.38
N ASN A 50 6.14 -3.10 -3.32
CA ASN A 50 6.69 -4.10 -4.24
C ASN A 50 6.74 -5.45 -3.52
N ILE A 51 6.05 -6.46 -4.07
CA ILE A 51 6.14 -7.85 -3.58
C ILE A 51 7.04 -8.69 -4.48
N ASP A 52 7.92 -9.47 -3.87
CA ASP A 52 8.87 -10.34 -4.56
C ASP A 52 8.26 -11.72 -4.81
N ILE A 53 7.58 -11.84 -5.95
CA ILE A 53 7.02 -13.10 -6.43
C ILE A 53 7.57 -13.45 -7.81
N ASP A 54 7.81 -14.75 -8.04
CA ASP A 54 8.08 -15.27 -9.38
C ASP A 54 6.82 -15.14 -10.24
N GLY A 55 6.92 -14.41 -11.36
CA GLY A 55 5.80 -14.22 -12.29
C GLY A 55 5.26 -15.52 -12.91
N ARG A 56 6.00 -16.62 -12.84
CA ARG A 56 5.54 -17.96 -13.29
C ARG A 56 4.69 -18.68 -12.24
N SER A 57 4.70 -18.20 -10.99
CA SER A 57 4.00 -18.83 -9.88
C SER A 57 2.47 -18.78 -10.05
N ASN A 58 1.78 -19.77 -9.48
CA ASN A 58 0.32 -19.77 -9.44
C ASN A 58 -0.24 -18.58 -8.65
N LEU A 59 0.49 -18.09 -7.65
CA LEU A 59 0.12 -16.89 -6.89
C LEU A 59 0.15 -15.65 -7.79
N ALA A 60 1.22 -15.46 -8.56
CA ALA A 60 1.33 -14.35 -9.51
C ALA A 60 0.18 -14.35 -10.53
N LYS A 61 -0.13 -15.51 -11.11
CA LYS A 61 -1.26 -15.66 -12.05
C LYS A 61 -2.60 -15.27 -11.41
N LYS A 62 -2.86 -15.76 -10.18
CA LYS A 62 -4.09 -15.43 -9.43
C LYS A 62 -4.16 -13.93 -9.11
N LEU A 63 -3.07 -13.33 -8.62
CA LEU A 63 -3.02 -11.90 -8.29
C LEU A 63 -3.28 -11.03 -9.53
N THR A 64 -2.70 -11.35 -10.68
CA THR A 64 -2.95 -10.58 -11.92
C THR A 64 -4.31 -10.80 -12.55
N ALA A 65 -4.95 -11.94 -12.27
CA ALA A 65 -6.29 -12.24 -12.77
C ALA A 65 -7.39 -11.64 -11.88
N LEU A 66 -7.05 -11.26 -10.64
CA LEU A 66 -7.99 -10.60 -9.74
C LEU A 66 -8.27 -9.18 -10.21
N ASN A 67 -9.55 -8.89 -10.45
CA ASN A 67 -10.03 -7.56 -10.71
C ASN A 67 -10.79 -7.04 -9.48
N LEU A 68 -10.05 -6.46 -8.54
CA LEU A 68 -10.59 -5.86 -7.33
C LEU A 68 -10.60 -4.33 -7.50
N ASP A 69 -11.73 -3.70 -7.17
CA ASP A 69 -11.93 -2.26 -7.35
C ASP A 69 -11.04 -1.39 -6.46
N PHE A 70 -10.54 -1.95 -5.36
CA PHE A 70 -9.75 -1.25 -4.35
C PHE A 70 -8.24 -1.50 -4.42
N VAL A 71 -7.75 -2.37 -5.32
CA VAL A 71 -6.31 -2.65 -5.44
C VAL A 71 -5.90 -2.87 -6.88
N SER A 72 -4.82 -2.21 -7.28
CA SER A 72 -4.14 -2.43 -8.56
C SER A 72 -2.88 -3.24 -8.32
N ILE A 73 -2.73 -4.33 -9.08
CA ILE A 73 -1.53 -5.17 -9.05
C ILE A 73 -0.93 -5.15 -10.45
N GLN A 74 0.31 -4.69 -10.56
CA GLN A 74 1.01 -4.54 -11.83
C GLN A 74 2.37 -5.23 -11.75
N ASN A 75 2.79 -5.89 -12.83
CA ASN A 75 4.16 -6.37 -12.92
C ASN A 75 5.10 -5.16 -12.88
N ALA A 76 6.08 -5.17 -11.96
CA ALA A 76 6.99 -4.04 -11.73
C ALA A 76 7.98 -3.80 -12.88
N ARG A 77 7.77 -4.42 -14.06
CA ARG A 77 8.61 -4.35 -15.26
C ARG A 77 10.09 -4.65 -14.96
N SER A 78 10.34 -5.56 -14.02
CA SER A 78 11.68 -6.06 -13.74
C SER A 78 12.17 -6.94 -14.90
N PRO A 79 13.45 -6.81 -15.33
CA PRO A 79 14.04 -7.64 -16.40
C PRO A 79 13.91 -9.16 -16.19
N ILE A 80 13.62 -9.60 -14.96
CA ILE A 80 13.57 -11.01 -14.57
C ILE A 80 12.11 -11.48 -14.32
N ASN A 81 11.09 -10.65 -14.61
CA ASN A 81 9.69 -10.92 -14.19
C ASN A 81 9.55 -11.19 -12.69
N LYS A 82 10.41 -10.56 -11.88
CA LYS A 82 10.38 -10.62 -10.42
C LYS A 82 9.89 -9.28 -9.89
N GLY A 83 8.85 -9.29 -9.09
CA GLY A 83 8.34 -8.08 -8.49
C GLY A 83 7.00 -7.64 -9.07
N TYR A 84 6.01 -7.48 -8.22
CA TYR A 84 4.73 -6.87 -8.55
C TYR A 84 4.52 -5.65 -7.68
N SER A 85 4.14 -4.54 -8.29
CA SER A 85 3.65 -3.36 -7.56
C SER A 85 2.20 -3.61 -7.15
N VAL A 86 1.91 -3.39 -5.88
CA VAL A 86 0.59 -3.44 -5.26
C VAL A 86 0.26 -2.03 -4.78
N SER A 87 -0.81 -1.46 -5.34
CA SER A 87 -1.28 -0.12 -5.00
C SER A 87 -2.75 -0.18 -4.57
N PHE A 88 -3.04 0.24 -3.35
CA PHE A 88 -4.39 0.29 -2.81
C PHE A 88 -5.05 1.64 -3.09
N ARG A 89 -6.37 1.61 -3.27
CA ARG A 89 -7.23 2.80 -3.26
C ARG A 89 -7.74 3.00 -1.84
N PHE A 90 -6.94 3.70 -1.04
CA PHE A 90 -7.32 4.07 0.31
C PHE A 90 -8.38 5.16 0.33
N ARG A 91 -9.21 5.16 1.37
CA ARG A 91 -10.12 6.26 1.69
C ARG A 91 -9.64 6.97 2.95
N PHE A 92 -9.20 8.20 2.76
CA PHE A 92 -8.66 9.04 3.81
C PHE A 92 -9.68 10.09 4.26
N ALA A 93 -9.83 10.25 5.57
CA ALA A 93 -10.63 11.29 6.21
C ALA A 93 -9.78 12.55 6.35
N LEU A 94 -9.61 13.27 5.24
CA LEU A 94 -8.80 14.49 5.18
C LEU A 94 -9.39 15.59 6.07
N ILE A 95 -8.52 16.36 6.72
CA ILE A 95 -8.85 17.54 7.53
C ILE A 95 -7.96 18.69 7.09
N ASN A 96 -8.49 19.92 7.01
CA ASN A 96 -7.68 21.11 6.71
C ASN A 96 -6.57 21.24 7.78
N PRO A 97 -5.28 21.42 7.41
CA PRO A 97 -4.73 21.73 6.08
C PRO A 97 -4.16 20.58 5.24
N VAL A 98 -4.49 19.33 5.55
CA VAL A 98 -3.97 18.13 4.86
C VAL A 98 -4.65 17.93 3.49
N SER A 99 -3.86 17.73 2.44
CA SER A 99 -4.33 17.64 1.04
C SER A 99 -4.61 16.21 0.56
N GLY A 100 -4.08 15.20 1.25
CA GLY A 100 -4.12 13.80 0.84
C GLY A 100 -3.05 13.42 -0.17
N GLN A 101 -2.15 14.33 -0.54
CA GLN A 101 -0.97 14.07 -1.37
C GLN A 101 0.29 13.87 -0.52
N GLU A 102 0.20 13.90 0.81
CA GLU A 102 1.38 13.81 1.65
C GLU A 102 1.95 12.39 1.61
N GLN A 103 3.21 12.26 1.20
CA GLN A 103 3.95 11.01 1.12
C GLN A 103 3.83 10.21 2.42
N TRP A 104 3.88 10.91 3.57
CA TRP A 104 3.85 10.28 4.88
C TRP A 104 2.54 9.51 5.14
N ILE A 105 1.40 10.01 4.65
CA ILE A 105 0.09 9.35 4.78
C ILE A 105 0.14 8.01 4.04
N TYR A 106 0.57 8.04 2.77
CA TYR A 106 0.67 6.84 1.97
C TYR A 106 1.73 5.88 2.50
N GLN A 107 2.89 6.37 2.89
CA GLN A 107 3.96 5.54 3.45
C GLN A 107 3.45 4.80 4.70
N SER A 108 2.82 5.50 5.63
CA SER A 108 2.23 4.90 6.83
C SER A 108 1.17 3.85 6.48
N ALA A 109 0.31 4.15 5.51
CA ALA A 109 -0.72 3.22 5.05
C ALA A 109 -0.11 1.93 4.46
N TYR A 110 0.89 2.04 3.59
CA TYR A 110 1.53 0.87 2.97
C TYR A 110 2.45 0.11 3.95
N GLU A 111 3.07 0.79 4.91
CA GLU A 111 3.86 0.14 5.97
C GLU A 111 2.99 -0.70 6.89
N ALA A 112 1.75 -0.27 7.17
CA ALA A 112 0.77 -1.07 7.91
C ALA A 112 0.21 -2.25 7.08
N ALA A 113 0.04 -2.06 5.77
CA ALA A 113 -0.46 -3.09 4.87
C ALA A 113 0.57 -4.21 4.61
N LEU A 114 1.86 -3.87 4.52
CA LEU A 114 2.92 -4.79 4.10
C LEU A 114 3.04 -6.06 4.97
N PRO A 115 3.07 -6.00 6.33
CA PRO A 115 3.16 -7.20 7.17
C PRO A 115 2.02 -8.19 6.93
N ILE A 116 0.81 -7.70 6.68
CA ILE A 116 -0.37 -8.54 6.39
C ILE A 116 -0.20 -9.25 5.06
N ILE A 117 0.27 -8.55 4.02
CA ILE A 117 0.56 -9.15 2.72
C ILE A 117 1.68 -10.20 2.84
N LYS A 118 2.79 -9.86 3.51
CA LYS A 118 3.94 -10.75 3.65
C LYS A 118 3.56 -12.06 4.34
N SER A 119 2.86 -11.95 5.47
CA SER A 119 2.42 -13.11 6.25
C SER A 119 1.29 -13.89 5.56
N GLY A 120 0.27 -13.19 5.06
CA GLY A 120 -0.92 -13.80 4.46
C GLY A 120 -0.69 -14.44 3.10
N LEU A 121 0.23 -13.89 2.29
CA LEU A 121 0.60 -14.47 0.99
C LEU A 121 1.89 -15.29 1.03
N ASN A 122 2.61 -15.28 2.16
CA ASN A 122 3.93 -15.89 2.32
C ASN A 122 4.92 -15.43 1.23
N VAL A 123 5.06 -14.11 1.10
CA VAL A 123 5.93 -13.42 0.13
C VAL A 123 6.83 -12.43 0.85
N ASP A 124 7.93 -12.05 0.21
CA ASP A 124 8.70 -10.88 0.64
C ASP A 124 8.26 -9.62 -0.12
N GLY A 125 8.68 -8.46 0.36
CA GLY A 125 8.39 -7.18 -0.26
C GLY A 125 8.79 -5.99 0.60
N TYR A 126 8.68 -4.81 0.01
CA TYR A 126 9.03 -3.53 0.64
C TYR A 126 8.10 -2.41 0.18
N VAL A 127 7.98 -1.38 1.01
CA VAL A 127 7.30 -0.14 0.66
C VAL A 127 8.26 0.75 -0.12
N ARG A 128 7.81 1.29 -1.24
CA ARG A 128 8.57 2.23 -2.06
C ARG A 128 7.88 3.60 -2.05
N PRO A 129 8.40 4.58 -1.30
CA PRO A 129 7.92 5.95 -1.38
C PRO A 129 8.39 6.63 -2.67
N TYR A 130 7.69 7.70 -3.04
CA TYR A 130 8.07 8.63 -4.09
C TYR A 130 7.58 10.04 -3.75
N ILE A 131 8.28 11.05 -4.28
CA ILE A 131 7.94 12.46 -4.20
C ILE A 131 7.49 12.91 -5.59
N THR A 132 6.53 13.82 -5.67
CA THR A 132 6.04 14.45 -6.91
C THR A 132 6.49 15.89 -7.01
#